data_AF-A0A382S200-F1
#
_entry.id   AF-A0A382S200-F1
#
_cell.length_a   1.000
_cell.length_b   1.000
_cell.length_c   1.000
_cell.angle_alpha   90.00
_cell.angle_beta   90.00
_cell.angle_gamma   90.00
#
_symmetry.space_group_name_H-M   'P 1'
#
loop_
_entity.id
_entity.type
_entity.pdbx_description
1 polymer ?
#
loop_
_entity_poly.entity_id
_entity_poly.type
_entity_poly.pdbx_seq_one_letter_code
_entity_poly.pdbx_strand_id
1 'polypeptide(L)'
;MFFVFCPLGAQGRVDGIAAIVGDNIILHSDVLQQAQFIALDQKIDPSKSPYLFENIYLSTLNGLVNQYTVLGFAEKDTNLIISNDEVDRALDQQIESFIVRAGSEQLFLDMAGMSMRQIRSEYWKDIKNMMMVERFQFSKIQGFDISRVEVETFYYTYKDSLPIVPEQYSFSIIELPFTAGSASEQKTFDFLLSLKGEIEKNDASFDSLAIIHSHDPGTSSIGGALGFTTRGSLVHEFEETAYSLSLGEISDPIKTPM
;
A
#
# COMPACT_ATOMS: atom_id res chain seq x y z
N MET A 1 -12.20 -54.23 -20.54
CA MET A 1 -13.36 -54.02 -19.65
C MET A 1 -13.58 -52.51 -19.57
N PHE A 2 -14.71 -52.00 -20.04
CA PHE A 2 -15.02 -50.57 -20.01
C PHE A 2 -15.90 -50.27 -18.79
N PHE A 3 -15.60 -49.19 -18.09
CA PHE A 3 -16.36 -48.72 -16.94
C PHE A 3 -16.91 -47.32 -17.20
N VAL A 4 -18.16 -47.11 -16.82
CA VAL A 4 -18.82 -45.81 -16.73
C VAL A 4 -19.11 -45.58 -15.25
N PHE A 5 -18.65 -44.44 -14.73
CA PHE A 5 -18.94 -44.00 -13.37
C PHE A 5 -19.87 -42.80 -13.41
N CYS A 6 -20.97 -42.89 -12.67
CA CYS A 6 -21.89 -41.79 -12.40
C CYS A 6 -21.79 -41.50 -10.90
N PRO A 7 -21.29 -40.34 -10.46
CA PRO A 7 -21.36 -39.99 -9.06
C PRO A 7 -22.83 -39.72 -8.72
N LEU A 8 -23.39 -40.49 -7.80
CA LEU A 8 -24.62 -40.10 -7.11
C LEU A 8 -24.28 -38.87 -6.26
N GLY A 9 -24.76 -37.70 -6.69
CA GLY A 9 -24.77 -36.51 -5.83
C GLY A 9 -25.55 -36.83 -4.56
N ALA A 10 -24.92 -36.67 -3.41
CA ALA A 10 -25.61 -36.79 -2.14
C ALA A 10 -26.78 -35.80 -2.12
N GLN A 11 -27.99 -36.33 -2.00
CA GLN A 11 -29.22 -35.56 -1.89
C GLN A 11 -29.15 -34.77 -0.57
N GLY A 12 -28.83 -33.48 -0.68
CA GLY A 12 -29.04 -32.36 0.25
C GLY A 12 -28.93 -32.64 1.76
N ARG A 13 -27.76 -32.37 2.36
CA ARG A 13 -27.78 -31.82 3.72
C ARG A 13 -28.45 -30.45 3.64
N VAL A 14 -29.58 -30.28 4.33
CA VAL A 14 -30.17 -28.95 4.54
C VAL A 14 -29.13 -28.11 5.26
N ASP A 15 -28.76 -26.98 4.67
CA ASP A 15 -27.77 -26.10 5.26
C ASP A 15 -28.25 -25.56 6.61
N GLY A 16 -27.34 -25.47 7.57
CA GLY A 16 -27.67 -25.06 8.94
C GLY A 16 -27.67 -23.55 9.07
N ILE A 17 -28.49 -23.03 9.98
CA ILE A 17 -28.40 -21.62 10.38
C ILE A 17 -27.34 -21.51 11.48
N ALA A 18 -26.30 -20.72 11.25
CA ALA A 18 -25.27 -20.42 12.25
C ALA A 18 -25.71 -19.30 13.19
N ALA A 19 -26.39 -18.28 12.67
CA ALA A 19 -26.97 -17.18 13.45
C ALA A 19 -28.08 -16.44 12.69
N ILE A 20 -28.90 -15.68 13.42
CA ILE A 20 -29.91 -14.77 12.87
C ILE A 20 -29.69 -13.39 13.50
N VAL A 21 -29.57 -12.36 12.66
CA VAL A 21 -29.30 -10.98 13.08
C VAL A 21 -30.29 -10.03 12.40
N GLY A 22 -31.33 -9.64 13.14
CA GLY A 22 -32.47 -8.94 12.56
C GLY A 22 -33.17 -9.80 11.52
N ASP A 23 -33.31 -9.28 10.29
CA ASP A 23 -33.89 -10.00 9.16
C ASP A 23 -32.85 -10.79 8.34
N ASN A 24 -31.57 -10.73 8.71
CA ASN A 24 -30.48 -11.41 8.00
C ASN A 24 -30.17 -12.76 8.65
N ILE A 25 -30.05 -13.81 7.82
CA ILE A 25 -29.68 -15.16 8.23
C ILE A 25 -28.22 -15.40 7.85
N ILE A 26 -27.42 -15.89 8.79
CA ILE A 26 -26.05 -16.34 8.54
C ILE A 26 -26.08 -17.87 8.44
N LEU A 27 -25.77 -18.41 7.27
CA LEU A 27 -25.72 -19.85 7.06
C LEU A 27 -24.39 -20.43 7.57
N HIS A 28 -24.44 -21.68 8.01
CA HIS A 28 -23.26 -22.42 8.42
C HIS A 28 -22.28 -22.59 7.26
N SER A 29 -22.79 -22.86 6.05
CA SER A 29 -21.95 -22.98 4.85
C SER A 29 -21.18 -21.70 4.55
N ASP A 30 -21.81 -20.52 4.67
CA ASP A 30 -21.18 -19.22 4.43
C ASP A 30 -20.00 -18.99 5.39
N VAL A 31 -20.24 -19.21 6.69
CA VAL A 31 -19.20 -19.07 7.72
C VAL A 31 -18.07 -20.06 7.46
N LEU A 32 -18.42 -21.31 7.16
CA LEU A 32 -17.45 -22.37 6.93
C LEU A 32 -16.58 -22.07 5.70
N GLN A 33 -17.18 -21.62 4.60
CA GLN A 33 -16.49 -21.27 3.37
C GLN A 33 -15.51 -20.11 3.62
N GLN A 34 -15.96 -19.04 4.28
CA GLN A 34 -15.08 -17.91 4.58
C GLN A 34 -13.95 -18.28 5.55
N ALA A 35 -14.25 -19.09 6.58
CA ALA A 35 -13.25 -19.60 7.50
C ALA A 35 -12.19 -20.48 6.81
N GLN A 36 -12.59 -21.28 5.81
CA GLN A 36 -11.65 -22.07 5.00
C GLN A 36 -10.72 -21.17 4.18
N PHE A 37 -11.24 -20.09 3.57
CA PHE A 37 -10.39 -19.14 2.86
C PHE A 37 -9.36 -18.47 3.77
N ILE A 38 -9.75 -18.06 4.97
CA ILE A 38 -8.83 -17.49 5.97
C ILE A 38 -7.77 -18.52 6.40
N ALA A 39 -8.18 -19.77 6.63
CA ALA A 39 -7.25 -20.83 6.97
C ALA A 39 -6.24 -21.09 5.84
N LEU A 40 -6.67 -21.10 4.59
CA LEU A 40 -5.79 -21.25 3.43
C LEU A 40 -4.76 -20.12 3.30
N ASP A 41 -5.20 -18.87 3.46
CA ASP A 41 -4.34 -17.69 3.43
C ASP A 41 -3.24 -17.76 4.51
N GLN A 42 -3.64 -18.19 5.71
CA GLN A 42 -2.74 -18.39 6.85
C GLN A 42 -1.99 -19.73 6.82
N LYS A 43 -2.13 -20.53 5.75
CA LYS A 43 -1.49 -21.85 5.56
C LYS A 43 -1.79 -22.86 6.67
N ILE A 44 -2.99 -22.78 7.24
CA ILE A 44 -3.49 -23.68 8.28
C ILE A 44 -4.25 -24.83 7.62
N ASP A 45 -3.90 -26.05 8.01
CA ASP A 45 -4.62 -27.27 7.64
C ASP A 45 -5.68 -27.58 8.72
N PRO A 46 -7.00 -27.43 8.42
CA PRO A 46 -8.06 -27.67 9.39
C PRO A 46 -8.04 -29.08 9.98
N SER A 47 -7.54 -30.07 9.22
CA SER A 47 -7.47 -31.46 9.68
C SER A 47 -6.37 -31.69 10.73
N LYS A 48 -5.29 -30.90 10.65
CA LYS A 48 -4.14 -30.99 11.57
C LYS A 48 -4.27 -30.05 12.76
N SER A 49 -5.06 -28.99 12.63
CA SER A 49 -5.21 -27.95 13.66
C SER A 49 -6.69 -27.61 13.91
N PRO A 50 -7.50 -28.59 14.36
CA PRO A 50 -8.96 -28.43 14.47
C PRO A 50 -9.39 -27.32 15.43
N TYR A 51 -8.74 -27.18 16.59
CA TYR A 51 -9.05 -26.10 17.55
C TYR A 51 -8.71 -24.71 17.02
N LEU A 52 -7.64 -24.60 16.21
CA LEU A 52 -7.28 -23.33 15.60
C LEU A 52 -8.30 -22.98 14.51
N PHE A 53 -8.71 -23.95 13.70
CA PHE A 53 -9.77 -23.76 12.71
C PHE A 53 -11.11 -23.41 13.36
N GLU A 54 -11.45 -24.01 14.50
CA GLU A 54 -12.63 -23.64 15.29
C GLU A 54 -12.60 -22.17 15.72
N ASN A 55 -11.44 -21.67 16.17
CA ASN A 55 -11.29 -20.25 16.50
C ASN A 55 -11.49 -19.35 15.27
N ILE A 56 -10.98 -19.74 14.10
CA ILE A 56 -11.22 -19.01 12.84
C ILE A 56 -12.71 -19.03 12.48
N TYR A 57 -13.37 -20.17 12.62
CA TYR A 57 -14.80 -20.28 12.37
C TYR A 57 -15.60 -19.36 13.30
N LEU A 58 -15.31 -19.38 14.61
CA LEU A 58 -16.00 -18.54 15.59
C LEU A 58 -15.72 -17.04 15.39
N SER A 59 -14.48 -16.67 15.06
CA SER A 59 -14.15 -15.26 14.76
C SER A 59 -14.83 -14.79 13.48
N THR A 60 -14.92 -15.65 12.46
CA THR A 60 -15.64 -15.38 11.21
C THR A 60 -17.13 -15.19 11.47
N LEU A 61 -17.76 -16.09 12.24
CA LEU A 61 -19.16 -15.96 12.64
C LEU A 61 -19.41 -14.65 13.39
N ASN A 62 -18.57 -14.32 14.36
CA ASN A 62 -18.68 -13.07 15.11
C ASN A 62 -18.51 -11.85 14.20
N GLY A 63 -17.59 -11.89 13.23
CA GLY A 63 -17.41 -10.86 12.23
C GLY A 63 -18.68 -10.62 11.41
N LEU A 64 -19.30 -11.69 10.90
CA LEU A 64 -20.56 -11.61 10.14
C LEU A 64 -21.72 -11.11 11.00
N VAL A 65 -21.82 -11.55 12.25
CA VAL A 65 -22.83 -11.05 13.21
C VAL A 65 -22.66 -9.55 13.43
N ASN A 66 -21.44 -9.09 13.67
CA ASN A 66 -21.15 -7.68 13.86
C ASN A 66 -21.47 -6.87 12.60
N GLN A 67 -21.10 -7.37 11.42
CA GLN A 67 -21.39 -6.72 10.14
C GLN A 67 -22.90 -6.54 9.94
N TYR A 68 -23.71 -7.58 10.14
CA TYR A 68 -25.17 -7.45 10.02
C TYR A 68 -25.78 -6.59 11.12
N THR A 69 -25.19 -6.56 12.31
CA THR A 69 -25.61 -5.64 13.37
C THR A 69 -25.41 -4.19 12.90
N VAL A 70 -24.24 -3.87 12.36
CA VAL A 70 -23.95 -2.52 11.82
C VAL A 70 -24.86 -2.19 10.64
N LEU A 71 -25.08 -3.14 9.72
CA LEU A 71 -26.00 -2.96 8.60
C LEU A 71 -27.41 -2.59 9.09
N GLY A 72 -27.94 -3.30 10.10
CA GLY A 72 -29.25 -3.00 10.66
C GLY A 72 -29.36 -1.63 11.35
N PHE A 73 -28.23 -1.04 11.78
CA PHE A 73 -28.18 0.36 12.21
C PHE A 73 -28.06 1.33 11.03
N ALA A 74 -27.24 1.00 10.03
CA ALA A 74 -27.04 1.80 8.83
C ALA A 74 -28.33 1.98 8.03
N GLU A 75 -29.12 0.92 7.87
CA GLU A 75 -30.40 0.94 7.16
C GLU A 75 -31.46 1.86 7.81
N LYS A 76 -31.29 2.16 9.10
CA LYS A 76 -32.17 3.08 9.84
C LYS A 76 -31.76 4.55 9.71
N ASP A 77 -30.54 4.83 9.25
CA ASP A 77 -30.05 6.19 9.08
C ASP A 77 -30.49 6.74 7.72
N THR A 78 -31.60 7.48 7.70
CA THR A 78 -32.16 8.03 6.46
C THR A 78 -31.29 9.10 5.80
N ASN A 79 -30.24 9.58 6.47
CA ASN A 79 -29.29 10.53 5.89
C ASN A 79 -28.20 9.82 5.07
N LEU A 80 -28.05 8.50 5.25
CA LEU A 80 -27.09 7.70 4.51
C LEU A 80 -27.70 7.31 3.15
N ILE A 81 -27.41 8.12 2.14
CA ILE A 81 -27.89 7.89 0.77
C ILE A 81 -26.77 7.23 -0.03
N ILE A 82 -27.04 6.08 -0.65
CA ILE A 82 -26.16 5.44 -1.64
C ILE A 82 -26.93 5.35 -2.96
N SER A 83 -26.41 6.00 -3.99
CA SER A 83 -27.02 5.97 -5.33
C SER A 83 -26.77 4.62 -6.02
N ASN A 84 -27.70 4.18 -6.87
CA ASN A 84 -27.51 2.94 -7.64
C ASN A 84 -26.25 3.00 -8.51
N ASP A 85 -25.95 4.15 -9.12
CA ASP A 85 -24.76 4.33 -9.95
C ASP A 85 -23.45 4.13 -9.15
N GLU A 86 -23.43 4.47 -7.85
CA GLU A 86 -22.28 4.18 -6.99
C GLU A 86 -22.11 2.68 -6.76
N VAL A 87 -23.22 1.96 -6.54
CA VAL A 87 -23.22 0.51 -6.37
C VAL A 87 -22.78 -0.19 -7.65
N ASP A 88 -23.30 0.24 -8.81
CA ASP A 88 -22.95 -0.31 -10.11
C ASP A 88 -21.46 -0.14 -10.41
N ARG A 89 -20.90 1.04 -10.14
CA ARG A 89 -19.44 1.28 -10.30
C ARG A 89 -18.60 0.42 -9.36
N ALA A 90 -19.00 0.28 -8.10
CA ALA A 90 -18.28 -0.56 -7.14
C ALA A 90 -18.34 -2.03 -7.54
N LEU A 91 -19.49 -2.50 -8.01
CA LEU A 91 -19.68 -3.84 -8.53
C LEU A 91 -18.83 -4.09 -9.79
N ASP A 92 -18.79 -3.13 -10.72
CA ASP A 92 -17.93 -3.20 -11.92
C ASP A 92 -16.46 -3.36 -11.55
N GLN A 93 -15.97 -2.54 -10.61
CA GLN A 93 -14.60 -2.61 -10.13
C GLN A 93 -14.28 -3.97 -9.48
N GLN A 94 -15.22 -4.49 -8.70
CA GLN A 94 -15.07 -5.79 -8.06
C GLN A 94 -15.00 -6.93 -9.10
N ILE A 95 -15.91 -6.91 -10.09
CA ILE A 95 -15.93 -7.88 -11.20
C ILE A 95 -14.61 -7.80 -11.97
N GLU A 96 -14.15 -6.60 -12.32
CA GLU A 96 -12.88 -6.40 -13.05
C GLU A 96 -11.70 -6.99 -12.25
N SER A 97 -11.65 -6.79 -10.94
CA SER A 97 -10.61 -7.36 -10.08
C SER A 97 -10.58 -8.89 -10.11
N PHE A 98 -11.75 -9.53 -10.20
CA PHE A 98 -11.87 -10.98 -10.33
C PHE A 98 -11.47 -11.47 -11.71
N ILE A 99 -11.86 -10.75 -12.76
CA ILE A 99 -11.45 -11.03 -14.15
C ILE A 99 -9.93 -11.00 -14.29
N VAL A 100 -9.28 -9.95 -13.76
CA VAL A 100 -7.81 -9.82 -13.78
C VAL A 100 -7.15 -10.99 -13.06
N ARG A 101 -7.67 -11.39 -11.89
CA ARG A 101 -7.13 -12.51 -11.11
C ARG A 101 -7.32 -13.85 -11.81
N ALA A 102 -8.45 -14.06 -12.47
CA ALA A 102 -8.73 -15.25 -13.26
C ALA A 102 -7.95 -15.29 -14.58
N GLY A 103 -7.52 -14.11 -15.07
CA GLY A 103 -6.77 -13.93 -16.32
C GLY A 103 -7.64 -13.69 -17.56
N SER A 104 -8.95 -13.98 -17.50
CA SER A 104 -9.91 -13.61 -18.54
C SER A 104 -11.34 -13.68 -18.02
N GLU A 105 -12.27 -12.99 -18.69
CA GLU A 105 -13.70 -13.03 -18.35
C GLU A 105 -14.27 -14.45 -18.48
N GLN A 106 -13.91 -15.18 -19.54
CA GLN A 106 -14.40 -16.54 -19.76
C GLN A 106 -13.99 -17.47 -18.61
N LEU A 107 -12.71 -17.43 -18.20
CA LEU A 107 -12.24 -18.24 -17.08
C LEU A 107 -12.93 -17.85 -15.76
N PHE A 108 -13.15 -16.55 -15.53
CA PHE A 108 -13.90 -16.09 -14.37
C PHE A 108 -15.33 -16.65 -14.35
N LEU A 109 -16.05 -16.55 -15.46
CA LEU A 109 -17.43 -17.05 -15.56
C LEU A 109 -17.50 -18.58 -15.41
N ASP A 110 -16.53 -19.31 -15.98
CA ASP A 110 -16.43 -20.77 -15.85
C ASP A 110 -16.15 -21.17 -14.39
N MET A 111 -15.28 -20.44 -13.69
CA MET A 111 -14.98 -20.64 -12.26
C MET A 111 -16.18 -20.30 -11.37
N ALA A 112 -16.91 -19.23 -11.69
CA ALA A 112 -18.08 -18.80 -10.94
C ALA A 112 -19.29 -19.72 -11.16
N GLY A 113 -19.36 -20.41 -12.32
CA GLY A 113 -20.49 -21.26 -12.68
C GLY A 113 -21.79 -20.48 -12.95
N MET A 114 -21.69 -19.17 -13.20
CA MET A 114 -22.81 -18.24 -13.34
C MET A 114 -22.59 -17.31 -14.54
N SER A 115 -23.69 -16.86 -15.15
CA SER A 115 -23.60 -15.81 -16.17
C SER A 115 -23.28 -14.45 -15.54
N MET A 116 -22.64 -13.55 -16.31
CA MET A 116 -22.37 -12.17 -15.88
C MET A 116 -23.62 -11.46 -15.35
N ARG A 117 -24.78 -11.71 -15.96
CA ARG A 117 -26.07 -11.14 -15.51
C ARG A 117 -26.48 -11.66 -14.13
N GLN A 118 -26.30 -12.95 -13.86
CA GLN A 118 -26.59 -13.54 -12.55
C GLN A 118 -25.65 -12.97 -11.49
N ILE A 119 -24.35 -12.94 -11.77
CA ILE A 119 -23.35 -12.34 -10.88
C ILE A 119 -23.76 -10.91 -10.54
N ARG A 120 -24.07 -10.09 -11.54
CA ARG A 120 -24.51 -8.71 -11.28
C ARG A 120 -25.77 -8.66 -10.42
N SER A 121 -26.77 -9.48 -10.72
CA SER A 121 -28.02 -9.50 -9.97
C SER A 121 -27.86 -9.98 -8.52
N GLU A 122 -27.01 -10.98 -8.30
CA GLU A 122 -26.82 -11.61 -6.98
C GLU A 122 -25.97 -10.72 -6.08
N TYR A 123 -24.83 -10.22 -6.58
CA TYR A 123 -23.87 -9.48 -5.77
C TYR A 123 -24.21 -7.99 -5.60
N TRP A 124 -25.12 -7.43 -6.41
CA TRP A 124 -25.46 -5.99 -6.29
C TRP A 124 -25.94 -5.62 -4.90
N LYS A 125 -26.81 -6.45 -4.30
CA LYS A 125 -27.33 -6.21 -2.95
C LYS A 125 -26.21 -6.27 -1.91
N ASP A 126 -25.28 -7.22 -2.07
CA ASP A 126 -24.15 -7.39 -1.16
C ASP A 126 -23.19 -6.20 -1.23
N ILE A 127 -22.88 -5.72 -2.43
CA ILE A 127 -22.07 -4.50 -2.61
C ILE A 127 -22.77 -3.30 -1.98
N LYS A 128 -24.08 -3.12 -2.20
CA LYS A 128 -24.82 -2.03 -1.55
C LYS A 128 -24.77 -2.12 -0.03
N ASN A 129 -24.97 -3.32 0.53
CA ASN A 129 -24.95 -3.54 1.97
C ASN A 129 -23.56 -3.26 2.56
N MET A 130 -22.50 -3.72 1.89
CA MET A 130 -21.12 -3.42 2.26
C MET A 130 -20.87 -1.91 2.29
N MET A 131 -21.26 -1.19 1.24
CA MET A 131 -21.11 0.27 1.19
C MET A 131 -21.92 0.98 2.28
N MET A 132 -23.12 0.49 2.64
CA MET A 132 -23.91 1.03 3.75
C MET A 132 -23.17 0.90 5.08
N VAL A 133 -22.60 -0.28 5.35
CA VAL A 133 -21.81 -0.54 6.56
C VAL A 133 -20.59 0.39 6.62
N GLU A 134 -19.81 0.47 5.54
CA GLU A 134 -18.61 1.31 5.47
C GLU A 134 -18.93 2.80 5.67
N ARG A 135 -19.92 3.32 4.95
CA ARG A 135 -20.32 4.74 5.05
C ARG A 135 -20.86 5.07 6.44
N PHE A 136 -21.60 4.15 7.06
CA PHE A 136 -22.10 4.32 8.42
C PHE A 136 -20.94 4.37 9.42
N GLN A 137 -20.00 3.43 9.35
CA GLN A 137 -18.82 3.43 10.23
C GLN A 137 -18.00 4.71 10.06
N PHE A 138 -17.73 5.10 8.82
CA PHE A 138 -17.01 6.33 8.51
C PHE A 138 -17.71 7.58 9.09
N SER A 139 -19.04 7.63 9.01
CA SER A 139 -19.82 8.74 9.59
C SER A 139 -19.68 8.87 11.12
N LYS A 140 -19.36 7.78 11.83
CA LYS A 140 -19.16 7.81 13.30
C LYS A 140 -17.75 8.23 13.69
N ILE A 141 -16.80 8.18 12.77
CA ILE A 141 -15.41 8.57 12.99
C ILE A 141 -15.02 9.88 12.30
N GLN A 142 -15.85 10.39 11.37
CA GLN A 142 -15.75 11.76 10.88
C GLN A 142 -16.16 12.72 12.00
N GLY A 143 -15.17 13.39 12.60
CA GLY A 143 -15.41 14.38 13.66
C GLY A 143 -14.30 14.49 14.70
N PHE A 144 -13.26 13.68 14.60
CA PHE A 144 -12.08 13.79 15.46
C PHE A 144 -11.00 14.64 14.79
N ASP A 145 -10.79 15.84 15.31
CA ASP A 145 -9.60 16.64 15.00
C ASP A 145 -8.49 16.27 15.98
N ILE A 146 -7.38 15.74 15.48
CA ILE A 146 -6.22 15.39 16.30
C ILE A 146 -5.43 16.67 16.54
N SER A 147 -5.35 17.11 17.79
CA SER A 147 -4.61 18.30 18.18
C SER A 147 -3.10 18.06 18.18
N ARG A 148 -2.32 19.14 18.05
CA ARG A 148 -0.85 19.09 18.21
C ARG A 148 -0.45 18.47 19.55
N VAL A 149 -1.17 18.80 20.62
CA VAL A 149 -0.88 18.31 21.97
C VAL A 149 -1.05 16.79 22.05
N GLU A 150 -2.07 16.23 21.40
CA GLU A 150 -2.27 14.77 21.35
C GLU A 150 -1.18 14.09 20.53
N VAL A 151 -0.75 14.68 19.40
CA VAL A 151 0.38 14.16 18.62
C VAL A 151 1.68 14.16 19.42
N GLU A 152 1.99 15.27 20.09
CA GLU A 152 3.20 15.37 20.92
C GLU A 152 3.13 14.39 22.10
N THR A 153 1.98 14.29 22.75
CA THR A 153 1.76 13.32 23.84
C THR A 153 1.97 11.89 23.36
N PHE A 154 1.41 11.52 22.21
CA PHE A 154 1.62 10.21 21.60
C PHE A 154 3.11 9.98 21.29
N TYR A 155 3.78 10.94 20.65
CA TYR A 155 5.20 10.84 20.30
C TYR A 155 6.06 10.61 21.55
N TYR A 156 5.91 11.42 22.59
CA TYR A 156 6.72 11.29 23.80
C TYR A 156 6.38 10.04 24.62
N THR A 157 5.12 9.58 24.60
CA THR A 157 4.69 8.36 25.31
C THR A 157 5.22 7.10 24.65
N TYR A 158 5.21 7.04 23.31
CA TYR A 158 5.54 5.85 22.55
C TYR A 158 6.90 5.93 21.86
N LYS A 159 7.74 6.92 22.19
CA LYS A 159 9.01 7.22 21.51
C LYS A 159 9.87 5.98 21.25
N ASP A 160 10.00 5.10 22.25
CA ASP A 160 10.83 3.89 22.19
C ASP A 160 10.19 2.73 21.39
N SER A 161 8.89 2.84 21.11
CA SER A 161 8.11 1.88 20.31
C SER A 161 7.84 2.37 18.88
N LEU A 162 8.23 3.61 18.55
CA LEU A 162 8.10 4.13 17.20
C LEU A 162 9.14 3.46 16.29
N PRO A 163 8.78 3.15 15.03
CA PRO A 163 9.75 2.64 14.07
C PRO A 163 10.87 3.66 13.89
N ILE A 164 12.10 3.17 13.78
CA ILE A 164 13.26 4.02 13.52
C ILE A 164 13.07 4.61 12.11
N VAL A 165 12.86 5.92 12.05
CA VAL A 165 12.94 6.65 10.79
C VAL A 165 14.42 6.85 10.50
N PRO A 166 14.96 6.31 9.39
CA PRO A 166 16.36 6.51 9.06
C PRO A 166 16.66 8.00 8.93
N GLU A 167 17.84 8.41 9.40
CA GLU A 167 18.30 9.78 9.25
C GLU A 167 18.34 10.16 7.77
N GLN A 168 17.81 11.34 7.47
CA GLN A 168 17.83 11.89 6.12
C GLN A 168 18.76 13.09 6.06
N TYR A 169 19.57 13.14 5.00
CA TYR A 169 20.51 14.22 4.76
C TYR A 169 20.22 14.89 3.43
N SER A 170 20.33 16.22 3.42
CA SER A 170 20.15 17.02 2.21
C SER A 170 21.51 17.47 1.69
N PHE A 171 21.80 17.15 0.43
CA PHE A 171 23.06 17.50 -0.23
C PHE A 171 22.81 18.38 -1.45
N SER A 172 23.82 19.14 -1.84
CA SER A 172 23.86 19.84 -3.13
C SER A 172 25.08 19.37 -3.92
N ILE A 173 24.95 19.27 -5.25
CA ILE A 173 26.00 18.75 -6.13
C ILE A 173 26.32 19.69 -7.29
N ILE A 174 27.59 19.64 -7.73
CA ILE A 174 28.05 20.18 -9.00
C ILE A 174 28.71 19.02 -9.74
N GLU A 175 28.09 18.59 -10.84
CA GLU A 175 28.59 17.50 -11.66
C GLU A 175 29.23 18.05 -12.94
N LEU A 176 30.40 17.54 -13.30
CA LEU A 176 31.04 17.86 -14.57
C LEU A 176 31.51 16.57 -15.25
N PRO A 177 31.05 16.29 -16.48
CA PRO A 177 31.55 15.16 -17.24
C PRO A 177 32.99 15.43 -17.69
N PHE A 178 33.79 14.38 -17.78
CA PHE A 178 35.12 14.43 -18.37
C PHE A 178 35.30 13.31 -19.39
N THR A 179 36.21 13.50 -20.34
CA THR A 179 36.56 12.45 -21.30
C THR A 179 37.66 11.56 -20.73
N ALA A 180 37.62 10.27 -21.03
CA ALA A 180 38.63 9.33 -20.51
C ALA A 180 40.04 9.74 -20.97
N GLY A 181 40.89 10.10 -19.99
CA GLY A 181 42.27 10.52 -20.21
C GLY A 181 42.76 11.44 -19.08
N SER A 182 43.99 11.22 -18.62
CA SER A 182 44.56 11.92 -17.45
C SER A 182 44.51 13.45 -17.56
N ALA A 183 44.68 14.00 -18.76
CA ALA A 183 44.63 15.44 -18.97
C ALA A 183 43.22 16.04 -18.85
N SER A 184 42.17 15.34 -19.28
CA SER A 184 40.78 15.81 -19.15
C SER A 184 40.28 15.66 -17.71
N GLU A 185 40.67 14.57 -17.06
CA GLU A 185 40.38 14.30 -15.65
C GLU A 185 41.00 15.38 -14.75
N GLN A 186 42.30 15.65 -14.91
CA GLN A 186 42.99 16.68 -14.12
C GLN A 186 42.38 18.07 -14.32
N LYS A 187 42.04 18.44 -15.56
CA LYS A 187 41.40 19.74 -15.84
C LYS A 187 40.04 19.89 -15.16
N THR A 188 39.25 18.82 -15.13
CA THR A 188 37.93 18.82 -14.50
C THR A 188 38.07 18.90 -12.99
N PHE A 189 39.02 18.15 -12.43
CA PHE A 189 39.36 18.20 -11.02
C PHE A 189 39.82 19.60 -10.59
N ASP A 190 40.79 20.19 -11.30
CA ASP A 190 41.32 21.52 -11.00
C ASP A 190 40.23 22.60 -11.10
N PHE A 191 39.30 22.45 -12.04
CA PHE A 191 38.19 23.38 -12.18
C PHE A 191 37.18 23.25 -11.02
N LEU A 192 36.77 22.04 -10.63
CA LEU A 192 35.92 21.84 -9.45
C LEU A 192 36.60 22.34 -8.17
N LEU A 193 37.92 22.17 -8.06
CA LEU A 193 38.71 22.71 -6.95
C LEU A 193 38.71 24.24 -6.93
N SER A 194 38.74 24.88 -8.11
CA SER A 194 38.61 26.34 -8.21
C SER A 194 37.23 26.84 -7.76
N LEU A 195 36.15 26.15 -8.16
CA LEU A 195 34.78 26.46 -7.71
C LEU A 195 34.65 26.31 -6.19
N LYS A 196 35.18 25.23 -5.61
CA LYS A 196 35.25 25.05 -4.16
C LYS A 196 35.93 26.25 -3.48
N GLY A 197 37.07 26.69 -4.02
CA GLY A 197 37.80 27.84 -3.48
C GLY A 197 37.03 29.16 -3.53
N GLU A 198 36.17 29.36 -4.54
CA GLU A 198 35.27 30.52 -4.61
C GLU A 198 34.18 30.45 -3.54
N ILE A 199 33.62 29.27 -3.31
CA ILE A 199 32.58 29.07 -2.29
C ILE A 199 33.14 29.26 -0.88
N GLU A 200 34.31 28.70 -0.59
CA GLU A 200 34.96 28.82 0.72
C GLU A 200 35.38 30.27 1.05
N LYS A 201 35.71 31.07 0.04
CA LYS A 201 36.00 32.50 0.18
C LYS A 201 34.75 33.38 0.25
N ASN A 202 33.56 32.80 0.04
CA ASN A 202 32.29 33.50 -0.13
C ASN A 202 32.26 34.46 -1.33
N ASP A 203 33.04 34.18 -2.39
CA ASP A 203 33.02 34.95 -3.64
C ASP A 203 31.78 34.60 -4.49
N ALA A 204 31.28 33.36 -4.38
CA ALA A 204 30.05 32.88 -5.02
C ALA A 204 29.33 31.83 -4.14
N SER A 205 28.02 31.69 -4.29
CA SER A 205 27.26 30.67 -3.55
C SER A 205 27.24 29.33 -4.30
N PHE A 206 27.14 28.21 -3.58
CA PHE A 206 27.13 26.86 -4.16
C PHE A 206 26.02 26.71 -5.22
N ASP A 207 24.82 27.20 -4.91
CA ASP A 207 23.65 27.15 -5.80
C ASP A 207 23.89 27.92 -7.09
N SER A 208 24.53 29.08 -7.02
CA SER A 208 24.84 29.89 -8.20
C SER A 208 25.84 29.19 -9.13
N LEU A 209 26.89 28.59 -8.57
CA LEU A 209 27.88 27.85 -9.35
C LEU A 209 27.31 26.54 -9.89
N ALA A 210 26.42 25.88 -9.15
CA ALA A 210 25.71 24.70 -9.63
C ALA A 210 24.82 25.03 -10.84
N ILE A 211 24.08 26.14 -10.80
CA ILE A 211 23.24 26.58 -11.93
C ILE A 211 24.09 26.90 -13.17
N ILE A 212 25.25 27.53 -12.98
CA ILE A 212 26.09 28.00 -14.10
C ILE A 212 26.94 26.86 -14.68
N HIS A 213 27.48 25.99 -13.84
CA HIS A 213 28.51 25.03 -14.23
C HIS A 213 28.08 23.57 -14.16
N SER A 214 27.12 23.19 -13.31
CA SER A 214 26.73 21.78 -13.17
C SER A 214 26.07 21.29 -14.45
N HIS A 215 26.47 20.10 -14.87
CA HIS A 215 25.92 19.36 -15.99
C HIS A 215 24.95 18.26 -15.55
N ASP A 216 24.68 18.13 -14.24
CA ASP A 216 23.65 17.21 -13.76
C ASP A 216 22.27 17.70 -14.23
N PRO A 217 21.57 16.96 -15.11
CA PRO A 217 20.25 17.37 -15.61
C PRO A 217 19.18 17.39 -14.51
N GLY A 218 19.37 16.63 -13.43
CA GLY A 218 18.39 16.52 -12.34
C GLY A 218 18.39 17.73 -11.41
N THR A 219 19.57 18.25 -11.07
CA THR A 219 19.70 19.25 -10.01
C THR A 219 20.31 20.59 -10.42
N SER A 220 20.98 20.70 -11.58
CA SER A 220 21.64 21.94 -12.02
C SER A 220 20.71 23.16 -11.97
N SER A 221 19.52 23.06 -12.54
CA SER A 221 18.52 24.15 -12.57
C SER A 221 17.98 24.59 -11.21
N ILE A 222 18.14 23.75 -10.17
CA ILE A 222 17.69 24.00 -8.79
C ILE A 222 18.86 24.19 -7.83
N GLY A 223 20.02 24.64 -8.33
CA GLY A 223 21.18 24.95 -7.49
C GLY A 223 21.91 23.71 -6.98
N GLY A 224 21.80 22.58 -7.66
CA GLY A 224 22.45 21.34 -7.28
C GLY A 224 21.70 20.55 -6.19
N ALA A 225 20.53 21.01 -5.73
CA ALA A 225 19.84 20.40 -4.60
C ALA A 225 19.29 18.99 -4.91
N LEU A 226 19.82 17.95 -4.25
CA LEU A 226 19.33 16.57 -4.35
C LEU A 226 18.12 16.28 -3.45
N GLY A 227 17.85 17.15 -2.48
CA GLY A 227 16.83 16.95 -1.45
C GLY A 227 17.24 15.91 -0.40
N PHE A 228 16.27 15.46 0.40
CA PHE A 228 16.51 14.52 1.48
C PHE A 228 16.76 13.09 0.96
N THR A 229 17.94 12.58 1.27
CA THR A 229 18.40 11.23 0.92
C THR A 229 18.58 10.40 2.18
N THR A 230 18.50 9.07 2.05
CA THR A 230 18.79 8.10 3.13
C THR A 230 20.03 7.31 2.78
N ARG A 231 20.78 6.81 3.77
CA ARG A 231 21.90 5.89 3.50
C ARG A 231 21.42 4.68 2.68
N GLY A 232 22.21 4.28 1.69
CA GLY A 232 21.91 3.25 0.70
C GLY A 232 21.11 3.73 -0.51
N SER A 233 20.70 5.00 -0.60
CA SER A 233 19.96 5.52 -1.76
C SER A 233 20.85 6.15 -2.83
N LEU A 234 22.17 6.23 -2.59
CA LEU A 234 23.14 6.88 -3.45
C LEU A 234 24.21 5.90 -3.93
N VAL A 235 24.93 6.28 -5.00
CA VAL A 235 26.12 5.54 -5.45
C VAL A 235 27.19 5.55 -4.37
N HIS A 236 27.85 4.41 -4.14
CA HIS A 236 28.69 4.16 -2.97
C HIS A 236 29.77 5.24 -2.75
N GLU A 237 30.52 5.59 -3.81
CA GLU A 237 31.60 6.56 -3.75
C GLU A 237 31.10 7.97 -3.40
N PHE A 238 29.91 8.33 -3.89
CA PHE A 238 29.24 9.59 -3.56
C PHE A 238 28.73 9.58 -2.12
N GLU A 239 28.12 8.47 -1.69
CA GLU A 239 27.55 8.33 -0.37
C GLU A 239 28.59 8.40 0.75
N GLU A 240 29.74 7.72 0.59
CA GLU A 240 30.81 7.77 1.58
C GLU A 240 31.29 9.19 1.84
N THR A 241 31.46 9.96 0.76
CA THR A 241 31.91 11.35 0.86
C THR A 241 30.81 12.21 1.46
N ALA A 242 29.60 12.19 0.90
CA ALA A 242 28.49 13.03 1.33
C ALA A 242 28.18 12.86 2.82
N TYR A 243 28.14 11.63 3.31
CA TYR A 243 27.81 11.34 4.71
C TYR A 243 28.99 11.44 5.69
N SER A 244 30.20 11.73 5.22
CA SER A 244 31.35 12.04 6.07
C SER A 244 31.48 13.54 6.38
N LEU A 245 30.77 14.38 5.62
CA LEU A 245 30.83 15.83 5.76
C LEU A 245 30.07 16.32 7.00
N SER A 246 30.64 17.35 7.64
CA SER A 246 29.94 18.15 8.63
C SER A 246 28.93 19.07 7.96
N LEU A 247 27.93 19.55 8.72
CA LEU A 247 26.96 20.52 8.20
C LEU A 247 27.66 21.78 7.69
N GLY A 248 27.45 22.09 6.40
CA GLY A 248 28.05 23.24 5.73
C GLY A 248 29.47 23.01 5.20
N GLU A 249 30.05 21.82 5.40
CA GLU A 249 31.34 21.45 4.82
C GLU A 249 31.21 21.13 3.33
N ILE A 250 32.25 21.45 2.56
CA ILE A 250 32.33 21.19 1.12
C ILE A 250 33.44 20.17 0.88
N SER A 251 33.10 19.01 0.32
CA SER A 251 34.09 17.98 0.01
C SER A 251 35.10 18.44 -1.03
N ASP A 252 36.23 17.75 -1.12
CA ASP A 252 37.04 17.80 -2.32
C ASP A 252 36.31 17.17 -3.52
N PRO A 253 36.69 17.52 -4.77
CA PRO A 253 36.14 16.86 -5.94
C PRO A 253 36.41 15.36 -5.90
N ILE A 254 35.38 14.55 -6.10
CA ILE A 254 35.49 13.09 -6.14
C ILE A 254 35.18 12.59 -7.55
N LYS A 255 35.75 11.44 -7.88
CA LYS A 255 35.47 10.74 -9.13
C LYS A 255 34.45 9.63 -8.87
N THR A 256 33.37 9.65 -9.62
CA THR A 256 32.35 8.60 -9.62
C THR A 256 32.44 7.80 -10.93
N PRO A 257 31.95 6.55 -10.97
CA PRO A 257 31.96 5.72 -12.17
C PRO A 257 30.84 6.08 -13.18
N MET A 258 30.16 7.21 -13.00
CA MET A 258 29.02 7.62 -13.82
C MET A 258 29.41 8.22 -15.16
#